data_AF-A0A4Y9XRM8-F1
#
_entry.id   AF-A0A4Y9XRM8-F1
#
_cell.length_a   1.000
_cell.length_b   1.000
_cell.length_c   1.000
_cell.angle_alpha   90.00
_cell.angle_beta   90.00
_cell.angle_gamma   90.00
#
_symmetry.space_group_name_H-M   'P 1'
#
loop_
_entity.id
_entity.type
_entity.pdbx_description
1 polymer ?
#
loop_
_entity_poly.entity_id
_entity_poly.type
_entity_poly.pdbx_seq_one_letter_code
_entity_poly.pdbx_strand_id
1 'polypeptide(L)'
;MASDCRSPRMILRRDYNQQDVVAIAATDDTLYVCAAYGALVMYDYITTFPREVELYWMPCKLSGPTVIFFTNRYTLVFYAVASVLNLPAWSTPLRHVSPCEATGTLFAVLNALLFASAALFSALRVYAISLKDKTAACVTLVLGLRPFVINIFTIVQQSYSYIGEDGLCTRTRYYSTTTGTMYAHVPTRVV
;
A
#
# COMPACT_ATOMS: atom_id res chain seq x y z
N MET A 1 3.42 24.49 65.11
CA MET A 1 3.97 24.72 63.76
C MET A 1 4.61 23.43 63.28
N ALA A 2 3.92 22.67 62.42
CA ALA A 2 4.49 21.66 61.51
C ALA A 2 3.31 21.06 60.71
N SER A 3 2.89 21.72 59.64
CA SER A 3 1.93 21.17 58.67
C SER A 3 2.71 20.44 57.57
N ASP A 4 2.54 19.11 57.56
CA ASP A 4 3.12 18.16 56.60
C ASP A 4 2.55 18.39 55.20
N CYS A 5 3.44 18.55 54.22
CA CYS A 5 3.14 18.86 52.83
C CYS A 5 2.96 17.55 52.05
N ARG A 6 1.72 17.03 51.97
CA ARG A 6 1.43 15.79 51.22
C ARG A 6 0.74 16.10 49.90
N SER A 7 1.56 16.18 48.84
CA SER A 7 1.12 16.24 47.44
C SER A 7 0.18 15.06 47.11
N PRO A 8 -0.91 15.27 46.33
CA PRO A 8 -1.72 14.17 45.85
C PRO A 8 -0.90 13.36 44.84
N ARG A 9 -0.60 12.10 45.20
CA ARG A 9 -0.11 11.11 44.23
C ARG A 9 -1.16 10.97 43.15
N MET A 10 -0.91 11.60 42.01
CA MET A 10 -1.61 11.36 40.76
C MET A 10 -1.28 9.93 40.35
N ILE A 11 -2.17 9.00 40.71
CA ILE A 11 -2.15 7.62 40.22
C ILE A 11 -2.50 7.74 38.74
N LEU A 12 -1.49 7.85 37.88
CA LEU A 12 -1.65 7.63 36.45
C LEU A 12 -2.20 6.22 36.28
N ARG A 13 -3.49 6.11 35.94
CA ARG A 13 -4.11 4.86 35.49
C ARG A 13 -3.23 4.30 34.38
N ARG A 14 -2.55 3.20 34.68
CA ARG A 14 -1.69 2.45 33.77
C ARG A 14 -2.52 1.53 32.85
N ASP A 15 -3.76 1.92 32.58
CA ASP A 15 -4.74 1.21 31.76
C ASP A 15 -4.91 1.90 30.39
N TYR A 16 -3.86 2.54 29.87
CA TYR A 16 -3.79 2.73 28.42
C TYR A 16 -3.56 1.33 27.84
N ASN A 17 -4.54 0.85 27.08
CA ASN A 17 -4.50 -0.48 26.48
C ASN A 17 -3.16 -0.60 25.73
N GLN A 18 -2.36 -1.63 26.02
CA GLN A 18 -1.05 -1.82 25.37
C GLN A 18 -1.17 -1.75 23.83
N GLN A 19 -2.35 -2.08 23.30
CA GLN A 19 -2.73 -1.97 21.89
C GLN A 19 -2.80 -0.52 21.37
N ASP A 20 -3.27 0.44 22.18
CA ASP A 20 -3.43 1.85 21.78
C ASP A 20 -2.08 2.56 21.69
N VAL A 21 -1.16 2.27 22.62
CA VAL A 21 0.18 2.88 22.64
C VAL A 21 1.04 2.37 21.47
N VAL A 22 0.88 1.09 21.10
CA VAL A 22 1.53 0.50 19.93
C VAL A 22 0.92 1.03 18.63
N ALA A 23 -0.40 1.27 18.59
CA ALA A 23 -1.05 1.85 17.42
C ALA A 23 -0.57 3.29 17.14
N ILE A 24 -0.45 4.14 18.17
CA ILE A 24 0.02 5.52 18.02
C ILE A 24 1.50 5.57 17.60
N ALA A 25 2.36 4.72 18.19
CA ALA A 25 3.76 4.63 17.79
C ALA A 25 3.93 4.10 16.35
N ALA A 26 3.12 3.10 15.95
CA ALA A 26 3.11 2.58 14.60
C ALA A 26 2.64 3.61 13.56
N THR A 27 1.71 4.50 13.93
CA THR A 27 1.26 5.59 13.02
C THR A 27 2.36 6.62 12.76
N ASP A 28 3.15 6.99 13.78
CA ASP A 28 4.28 7.91 13.60
C ASP A 28 5.35 7.28 12.69
N ASP A 29 5.78 6.05 12.99
CA ASP A 29 6.80 5.36 12.19
C ASP A 29 6.36 5.17 10.72
N THR A 30 5.09 4.83 10.50
CA THR A 30 4.54 4.61 9.15
C THR A 30 4.50 5.91 8.35
N LEU A 31 4.14 7.04 8.98
CA LEU A 31 4.10 8.34 8.31
C LEU A 31 5.50 8.79 7.88
N TYR A 32 6.52 8.61 8.75
CA TYR A 32 7.90 8.93 8.43
C TYR A 32 8.42 8.10 7.26
N VAL A 33 8.17 6.79 7.24
CA VAL A 33 8.59 5.91 6.15
C VAL A 33 7.90 6.28 4.84
N CYS A 34 6.59 6.55 4.86
CA CYS A 34 5.84 6.99 3.69
C CYS A 34 6.33 8.34 3.14
N ALA A 35 6.63 9.30 4.02
CA ALA A 35 7.16 10.60 3.64
C ALA A 35 8.57 10.48 3.04
N ALA A 36 9.46 9.69 3.66
CA ALA A 36 10.79 9.44 3.15
C ALA A 36 10.75 8.73 1.78
N TYR A 37 9.90 7.72 1.63
CA TYR A 37 9.65 7.04 0.36
C TYR A 37 9.14 8.02 -0.70
N GLY A 38 8.14 8.84 -0.39
CA GLY A 38 7.59 9.82 -1.32
C GLY A 38 8.61 10.89 -1.73
N ALA A 39 9.43 11.36 -0.80
CA ALA A 39 10.51 12.31 -1.09
C ALA A 39 11.56 11.70 -2.03
N LEU A 40 11.95 10.44 -1.80
CA LEU A 40 12.90 9.73 -2.66
C LEU A 40 12.36 9.57 -4.09
N VAL A 41 11.10 9.15 -4.22
CA VAL A 41 10.44 8.98 -5.52
C VAL A 41 10.32 10.31 -6.27
N MET A 42 9.95 11.39 -5.58
CA MET A 42 9.88 12.72 -6.18
C MET A 42 11.26 13.24 -6.62
N TYR A 43 12.28 13.04 -5.80
CA TYR A 43 13.65 13.42 -6.13
C TYR A 43 14.16 12.69 -7.37
N ASP A 44 13.97 11.37 -7.43
CA ASP A 44 14.34 10.57 -8.61
C ASP A 44 13.56 11.03 -9.86
N TYR A 45 12.28 11.39 -9.70
CA TYR A 45 11.47 11.91 -10.80
C TYR A 45 12.02 13.23 -11.35
N ILE A 46 12.27 14.20 -10.48
CA ILE A 46 12.76 15.54 -10.87
C ILE A 46 14.11 15.46 -11.59
N THR A 47 15.02 14.63 -11.09
CA THR A 47 16.38 14.51 -11.65
C THR A 47 16.40 13.83 -13.02
N THR A 48 15.49 12.90 -13.27
CA THR A 48 15.46 12.13 -14.52
C THR A 48 14.50 12.67 -15.57
N PHE A 49 13.51 13.49 -15.18
CA PHE A 49 12.52 14.12 -16.06
C PHE A 49 13.09 14.79 -17.33
N PRO A 50 14.14 15.64 -17.29
CA PRO A 50 14.63 16.30 -18.51
C PRO A 50 15.10 15.29 -19.57
N ARG A 51 15.72 14.20 -19.13
CA ARG A 51 16.18 13.12 -20.01
C ARG A 51 15.01 12.30 -20.57
N GLU A 52 13.92 12.17 -19.83
CA GLU A 52 12.70 11.49 -20.29
C GLU A 52 11.99 12.26 -21.40
N VAL A 53 11.92 13.59 -21.26
CA VAL A 53 11.32 14.44 -22.27
C VAL A 53 12.09 14.30 -23.59
N GLU A 54 13.42 14.33 -23.53
CA GLU A 54 14.28 14.19 -24.71
C GLU A 54 14.19 12.80 -25.37
N LEU A 55 14.20 11.72 -24.58
CA LEU A 55 14.26 10.34 -25.12
C LEU A 55 12.90 9.74 -25.46
N TYR A 56 11.85 10.10 -24.73
CA TYR A 56 10.53 9.45 -24.87
C TYR A 56 9.47 10.39 -25.41
N TRP A 57 9.47 11.66 -25.02
CA TRP A 57 8.42 12.61 -25.42
C TRP A 57 8.71 13.24 -26.78
N MET A 58 9.94 13.68 -27.04
CA MET A 58 10.30 14.31 -28.32
C MET A 58 10.21 13.37 -29.53
N PRO A 59 10.64 12.09 -29.45
CA PRO A 59 10.59 11.21 -30.62
C PRO A 59 9.19 10.68 -30.93
N CYS A 60 8.21 10.85 -30.02
CA CYS A 60 6.82 10.40 -30.14
C CYS A 60 6.65 8.94 -30.62
N LYS A 61 7.63 8.08 -30.34
CA LYS A 61 7.63 6.66 -30.71
C LYS A 61 7.25 5.83 -29.48
N LEU A 62 5.98 5.44 -29.40
CA LEU A 62 5.49 4.47 -28.44
C LEU A 62 6.07 3.08 -28.78
N SER A 63 7.23 2.77 -28.21
CA SER A 63 7.82 1.45 -28.26
C SER A 63 7.38 0.62 -27.05
N GLY A 64 7.30 -0.71 -27.19
CA GLY A 64 6.90 -1.60 -26.09
C GLY A 64 7.65 -1.35 -24.77
N PRO A 65 9.00 -1.26 -24.78
CA PRO A 65 9.79 -0.91 -23.59
C PRO A 65 9.45 0.45 -22.98
N THR A 66 9.08 1.44 -23.81
CA THR A 66 8.67 2.78 -23.37
C THR A 66 7.37 2.73 -22.58
N VAL A 67 6.38 1.94 -23.03
CA VAL A 67 5.11 1.78 -22.31
C VAL A 67 5.35 1.14 -20.94
N ILE A 68 6.16 0.07 -20.90
CA ILE A 68 6.48 -0.64 -19.65
C ILE A 68 7.20 0.27 -18.67
N PHE A 69 8.10 1.12 -19.16
CA PHE A 69 8.79 2.14 -18.38
C PHE A 69 7.84 3.14 -17.75
N PHE A 70 6.95 3.72 -18.56
CA PHE A 70 5.95 4.67 -18.05
C PHE A 70 4.98 4.03 -17.07
N THR A 71 4.52 2.80 -17.33
CA THR A 71 3.65 2.08 -16.40
C THR A 71 4.33 1.88 -15.05
N ASN A 72 5.60 1.42 -15.02
CA ASN A 72 6.32 1.23 -13.76
C ASN A 72 6.48 2.57 -12.99
N ARG A 73 6.96 3.60 -13.69
CA ARG A 73 7.30 4.89 -13.09
C ARG A 73 6.08 5.65 -12.56
N TYR A 74 5.03 5.76 -13.36
CA TYR A 74 3.82 6.47 -12.92
C TYR A 74 3.05 5.71 -11.84
N THR A 75 3.11 4.37 -11.84
CA THR A 75 2.53 3.57 -10.75
C THR A 75 3.24 3.84 -9.43
N LEU A 76 4.58 3.98 -9.41
CA LEU A 76 5.33 4.34 -8.20
C LEU A 76 4.97 5.74 -7.68
N VAL A 77 4.90 6.73 -8.58
CA VAL A 77 4.53 8.11 -8.21
C VAL A 77 3.12 8.14 -7.65
N PHE A 78 2.17 7.48 -8.32
CA PHE A 78 0.80 7.42 -7.85
C PHE A 78 0.69 6.70 -6.50
N TYR A 79 1.43 5.61 -6.29
CA TYR A 79 1.50 4.93 -4.99
C TYR A 79 2.10 5.83 -3.89
N ALA A 80 3.17 6.56 -4.19
CA ALA A 80 3.81 7.50 -3.26
C ALA A 80 2.85 8.63 -2.86
N VAL A 81 2.21 9.27 -3.84
CA VAL A 81 1.22 10.33 -3.60
C VAL A 81 0.04 9.80 -2.80
N ALA A 82 -0.48 8.61 -3.15
CA ALA A 82 -1.57 7.97 -2.43
C ALA A 82 -1.22 7.68 -0.96
N SER A 83 0.03 7.29 -0.70
CA SER A 83 0.54 7.00 0.65
C SER A 83 0.73 8.27 1.48
N VAL A 84 1.30 9.33 0.89
CA VAL A 84 1.51 10.63 1.57
C VAL A 84 0.19 11.33 1.87
N LEU A 85 -0.78 11.24 0.96
CA LEU A 85 -2.10 11.86 1.15
C LEU A 85 -3.00 11.11 2.14
N ASN A 86 -2.53 10.00 2.73
CA ASN A 86 -3.31 9.18 3.66
C ASN A 86 -4.74 8.91 3.14
N LEU A 87 -4.87 8.58 1.86
CA LEU A 87 -6.14 8.20 1.25
C LEU A 87 -6.94 7.13 2.04
N PRO A 88 -6.33 6.19 2.81
CA PRO A 88 -7.08 5.25 3.64
C PRO A 88 -7.92 5.92 4.73
N ALA A 89 -7.55 7.13 5.16
CA ALA A 89 -8.19 7.89 6.25
C ALA A 89 -9.27 8.88 5.76
N TRP A 90 -9.54 8.96 4.46
CA TRP A 90 -10.56 9.87 3.93
C TRP A 90 -11.94 9.30 4.26
N SER A 91 -12.50 9.73 5.39
CA SER A 91 -13.90 9.49 5.79
C SER A 91 -14.86 10.33 4.95
N THR A 92 -14.73 10.32 3.62
CA THR A 92 -15.69 10.98 2.74
C THR A 92 -16.91 10.08 2.56
N PRO A 93 -18.13 10.55 2.85
CA PRO A 93 -19.36 9.77 2.70
C PRO A 93 -19.77 9.74 1.21
N LEU A 94 -18.96 9.13 0.36
CA LEU A 94 -19.39 8.80 -1.00
C LEU A 94 -20.27 7.55 -0.92
N ARG A 95 -21.56 7.79 -1.13
CA ARG A 95 -22.75 6.96 -0.85
C ARG A 95 -22.78 5.55 -1.48
N HIS A 96 -21.74 5.11 -2.19
CA HIS A 96 -21.76 3.88 -2.99
C HIS A 96 -20.54 2.96 -2.85
N VAL A 97 -19.45 3.40 -2.22
CA VAL A 97 -18.27 2.53 -1.97
C VAL A 97 -17.66 2.93 -0.63
N SER A 98 -17.40 1.95 0.25
CA SER A 98 -16.64 2.25 1.46
C SER A 98 -15.23 2.70 1.05
N PRO A 99 -14.74 3.88 1.47
CA PRO A 99 -13.44 4.40 1.05
C PRO A 99 -12.28 3.43 1.36
N CYS A 100 -12.47 2.58 2.37
CA CYS A 100 -11.58 1.48 2.74
C CYS A 100 -11.46 0.39 1.65
N GLU A 101 -12.57 -0.06 1.04
CA GLU A 101 -12.54 -1.08 -0.02
C GLU A 101 -11.92 -0.55 -1.32
N ALA A 102 -12.30 0.67 -1.72
CA ALA A 102 -11.75 1.32 -2.92
C ALA A 102 -10.24 1.52 -2.81
N THR A 103 -9.79 2.05 -1.67
CA THR A 103 -8.37 2.33 -1.43
C THR A 103 -7.56 1.05 -1.34
N GLY A 104 -8.05 0.03 -0.63
CA GLY A 104 -7.37 -1.28 -0.56
C GLY A 104 -7.27 -1.97 -1.92
N THR A 105 -8.31 -1.85 -2.75
CA THR A 105 -8.30 -2.40 -4.12
C THR A 105 -7.31 -1.65 -5.02
N LEU A 106 -7.29 -0.32 -4.92
CA LEU A 106 -6.36 0.52 -5.67
C LEU A 106 -4.90 0.17 -5.33
N PHE A 107 -4.55 0.11 -4.04
CA PHE A 107 -3.20 -0.27 -3.62
C PHE A 107 -2.82 -1.68 -4.08
N ALA A 108 -3.74 -2.63 -4.02
CA ALA A 108 -3.52 -3.98 -4.54
C ALA A 108 -3.19 -3.99 -6.05
N VAL A 109 -3.97 -3.26 -6.85
CA VAL A 109 -3.76 -3.17 -8.31
C VAL A 109 -2.43 -2.52 -8.64
N LEU A 110 -2.10 -1.39 -7.98
CA LEU A 110 -0.82 -0.71 -8.19
C LEU A 110 0.36 -1.63 -7.85
N ASN A 111 0.29 -2.34 -6.73
CA ASN A 111 1.35 -3.24 -6.30
C ASN A 111 1.53 -4.41 -7.28
N ALA A 112 0.43 -4.96 -7.79
CA ALA A 112 0.46 -5.99 -8.83
C ALA A 112 1.11 -5.48 -10.14
N LEU A 113 0.77 -4.26 -10.58
CA LEU A 113 1.37 -3.63 -11.76
C LEU A 113 2.89 -3.38 -11.58
N LEU A 114 3.33 -3.02 -10.37
CA LEU A 114 4.75 -2.85 -10.05
C LEU A 114 5.52 -4.16 -10.18
N PHE A 115 5.02 -5.26 -9.61
CA PHE A 115 5.68 -6.56 -9.75
C PHE A 115 5.70 -7.05 -11.21
N ALA A 116 4.60 -6.87 -11.93
CA ALA A 116 4.52 -7.28 -13.34
C ALA A 116 5.52 -6.50 -14.22
N SER A 117 5.60 -5.18 -14.05
CA SER A 117 6.54 -4.34 -14.80
C SER A 117 7.99 -4.62 -14.42
N ALA A 118 8.30 -4.86 -13.14
CA ALA A 118 9.64 -5.24 -12.68
C ALA A 118 10.09 -6.60 -13.25
N ALA A 119 9.20 -7.59 -13.28
CA ALA A 119 9.47 -8.90 -13.88
C ALA A 119 9.75 -8.77 -15.39
N LEU A 120 8.96 -7.96 -16.09
CA LEU A 120 9.11 -7.73 -17.52
C LEU A 120 10.43 -7.02 -17.85
N PHE A 121 10.83 -6.02 -17.06
CA PHE A 121 12.15 -5.38 -17.19
C PHE A 121 13.30 -6.36 -16.97
N SER A 122 13.18 -7.22 -15.97
CA SER A 122 14.19 -8.23 -15.68
C SER A 122 14.33 -9.21 -16.85
N ALA A 123 13.21 -9.69 -17.40
CA ALA A 123 13.20 -10.58 -18.56
C ALA A 123 13.77 -9.91 -19.83
N LEU A 124 13.45 -8.64 -20.09
CA LEU A 124 13.99 -7.88 -21.22
C LEU A 124 15.51 -7.71 -21.12
N ARG A 125 16.03 -7.45 -19.92
CA ARG A 125 17.48 -7.37 -19.68
C ARG A 125 18.17 -8.70 -19.96
N VAL A 126 17.59 -9.80 -19.47
CA VAL A 126 18.12 -11.15 -19.69
C VAL A 126 18.07 -11.52 -21.17
N TYR A 127 17.00 -11.15 -21.88
CA TYR A 127 16.87 -11.35 -23.33
C TYR A 127 17.97 -10.61 -24.11
N ALA A 128 18.30 -9.38 -23.70
CA ALA A 128 19.37 -8.59 -24.33
C ALA A 128 20.76 -9.19 -24.06
N ILE A 129 21.04 -9.65 -22.83
CA ILE A 129 22.32 -10.25 -22.45
C ILE A 129 22.50 -11.64 -23.08
N SER A 130 21.43 -12.43 -23.18
CA SER A 130 21.47 -13.82 -23.67
C SER A 130 21.43 -13.92 -25.20
N LEU A 131 21.89 -12.89 -25.93
CA LEU A 131 21.87 -12.83 -27.40
C LEU A 131 20.50 -13.22 -28.01
N LYS A 132 19.39 -12.71 -27.45
CA LYS A 132 18.01 -13.01 -27.88
C LYS A 132 17.55 -14.46 -27.63
N ASP A 133 18.17 -15.18 -26.70
CA ASP A 133 17.62 -16.44 -26.24
C ASP A 133 16.29 -16.21 -25.51
N LYS A 134 15.21 -16.70 -26.12
CA LYS A 134 13.84 -16.59 -25.60
C LYS A 134 13.62 -17.48 -24.39
N THR A 135 14.39 -18.56 -24.24
CA THR A 135 14.21 -19.52 -23.13
C THR A 135 14.65 -18.91 -21.81
N ALA A 136 15.85 -18.33 -21.76
CA ALA A 136 16.35 -17.61 -20.59
C ALA A 136 15.45 -16.43 -20.19
N ALA A 137 14.94 -15.69 -21.18
CA ALA A 137 13.98 -14.59 -20.94
C ALA A 137 12.64 -15.10 -20.38
N CYS A 138 12.13 -16.23 -20.89
CA CYS A 138 10.89 -16.83 -20.40
C CYS A 138 11.05 -17.34 -18.96
N VAL A 139 12.16 -18.05 -18.66
CA VAL A 139 12.44 -18.55 -17.31
C VAL A 139 12.49 -17.40 -16.31
N THR A 140 13.17 -16.30 -16.65
CA THR A 140 13.27 -15.13 -15.78
C THR A 140 11.94 -14.40 -15.61
N LEU A 141 11.11 -14.34 -16.66
CA LEU A 141 9.75 -13.81 -16.57
C LEU A 141 8.86 -14.65 -15.65
N VAL A 142 8.87 -15.98 -15.79
CA VAL A 142 8.08 -16.90 -14.96
C VAL A 142 8.50 -16.81 -13.49
N LEU A 143 9.81 -16.79 -13.23
CA LEU A 143 10.34 -16.63 -11.87
C LEU A 143 9.97 -15.25 -11.28
N GLY A 144 10.03 -14.19 -12.10
CA GLY A 144 9.69 -12.83 -11.69
C GLY A 144 8.19 -12.60 -11.47
N LEU A 145 7.31 -13.39 -12.10
CA LEU A 145 5.84 -13.29 -11.94
C LEU A 145 5.35 -13.91 -10.62
N ARG A 146 6.17 -14.70 -9.93
CA ARG A 146 5.83 -15.32 -8.64
C ARG A 146 5.21 -14.35 -7.61
N PRO A 147 5.81 -13.19 -7.27
CA PRO A 147 5.21 -12.26 -6.31
C PRO A 147 3.86 -11.70 -6.76
N PHE A 148 3.65 -11.51 -8.07
CA PHE A 148 2.36 -11.08 -8.62
C PHE A 148 1.27 -12.12 -8.34
N VAL A 149 1.56 -13.39 -8.60
CA VAL A 149 0.62 -14.51 -8.36
C VAL A 149 0.28 -14.62 -6.88
N ILE A 150 1.29 -14.60 -6.01
CA ILE A 150 1.07 -14.68 -4.55
C ILE A 150 0.21 -13.52 -4.06
N ASN A 151 0.48 -12.29 -4.53
CA ASN A 151 -0.29 -11.11 -4.13
C ASN A 151 -1.77 -11.25 -4.52
N ILE A 152 -2.07 -11.68 -5.76
CA ILE A 152 -3.45 -11.94 -6.20
C ILE A 152 -4.12 -13.02 -5.33
N PHE A 153 -3.45 -14.14 -5.08
CA PHE A 153 -4.00 -15.20 -4.23
C PHE A 153 -4.31 -14.69 -2.83
N THR A 154 -3.45 -13.86 -2.25
CA THR A 154 -3.70 -13.27 -0.93
C THR A 154 -4.91 -12.35 -0.93
N ILE A 155 -5.13 -11.57 -1.99
CA ILE A 155 -6.29 -10.67 -2.12
C ILE A 155 -7.59 -11.48 -2.24
N VAL A 156 -7.60 -12.51 -3.08
CA VAL A 156 -8.79 -13.35 -3.31
C VAL A 156 -9.21 -14.12 -2.05
N GLN A 157 -8.28 -14.41 -1.14
CA GLN A 157 -8.60 -15.06 0.13
C GLN A 157 -9.14 -14.11 1.21
N GLN A 158 -9.23 -12.80 0.97
CA GLN A 158 -9.75 -11.84 1.95
C GLN A 158 -11.27 -11.68 1.82
N SER A 159 -11.96 -11.63 2.96
CA SER A 159 -13.43 -11.78 3.00
C SER A 159 -14.20 -10.46 3.01
N TYR A 160 -13.68 -9.43 3.68
CA TYR A 160 -14.24 -8.08 3.73
C TYR A 160 -13.27 -7.13 4.44
N SER A 161 -13.32 -5.85 4.08
CA SER A 161 -12.60 -4.77 4.76
C SER A 161 -13.51 -4.11 5.79
N TYR A 162 -13.00 -3.82 6.97
CA TYR A 162 -13.72 -3.11 8.03
C TYR A 162 -12.83 -2.02 8.63
N ILE A 163 -13.46 -1.03 9.27
CA ILE A 163 -12.75 0.03 9.99
C ILE A 163 -12.53 -0.49 11.41
N GLY A 164 -11.27 -0.64 11.82
CA GLY A 164 -10.92 -1.03 13.18
C GLY A 164 -11.19 0.09 14.19
N GLU A 165 -11.09 -0.22 15.49
CA GLU A 165 -11.23 0.78 16.56
C GLU A 165 -10.15 1.88 16.50
N ASP A 166 -9.03 1.58 15.83
CA ASP A 166 -7.94 2.48 15.48
C ASP A 166 -8.27 3.44 14.32
N GLY A 167 -9.45 3.34 13.72
CA GLY A 167 -9.85 4.12 12.55
C GLY A 167 -9.14 3.70 11.25
N LEU A 168 -8.35 2.61 11.29
CA LEU A 168 -7.62 2.09 10.14
C LEU A 168 -8.46 1.06 9.37
N CYS A 169 -8.26 1.05 8.06
CA CYS A 169 -8.87 0.06 7.17
C CYS A 169 -8.13 -1.27 7.31
N THR A 170 -8.76 -2.25 7.96
CA THR A 170 -8.20 -3.59 8.18
C THR A 170 -8.95 -4.64 7.36
N ARG A 171 -8.24 -5.67 6.89
CA ARG A 171 -8.81 -6.80 6.15
C ARG A 171 -8.64 -8.10 6.92
N THR A 172 -9.73 -8.85 7.07
CA THR A 172 -9.67 -10.20 7.65
C THR A 172 -9.02 -11.17 6.67
N ARG A 173 -8.07 -11.98 7.14
CA ARG A 173 -7.53 -13.11 6.36
C ARG A 173 -8.52 -14.29 6.44
N TYR A 174 -8.78 -14.91 5.29
CA TYR A 174 -9.60 -16.11 5.09
C TYR A 174 -11.12 -15.91 5.13
N TYR A 175 -11.84 -16.64 4.28
CA TYR A 175 -13.28 -16.92 4.40
C TYR A 175 -13.50 -17.77 5.65
N SER A 176 -13.51 -17.13 6.82
CA SER A 176 -14.03 -17.81 8.00
C SER A 176 -15.53 -17.99 7.78
N THR A 177 -15.94 -19.23 7.51
CA THR A 177 -17.34 -19.68 7.45
C THR A 177 -18.10 -19.36 8.74
N THR A 178 -17.39 -18.92 9.77
CA THR A 178 -17.87 -18.49 11.08
C THR A 178 -18.30 -17.02 11.15
N THR A 179 -18.07 -16.18 10.12
CA THR A 179 -18.55 -14.77 10.15
C THR A 179 -20.04 -14.63 9.83
N GLY A 180 -20.70 -15.71 9.35
CA GLY A 180 -22.16 -15.75 9.24
C GLY A 180 -22.88 -15.52 10.58
N THR A 181 -22.19 -15.68 11.71
CA THR A 181 -22.75 -15.41 13.05
C THR A 181 -22.37 -14.06 13.64
N MET A 182 -21.46 -13.28 13.01
CA MET A 182 -21.08 -11.96 13.56
C MET A 182 -22.17 -10.90 13.33
N TYR A 183 -23.00 -11.07 12.30
CA TYR A 183 -24.17 -10.23 12.06
C TYR A 183 -25.42 -10.66 12.86
N ALA A 184 -25.37 -11.75 13.63
CA ALA A 184 -26.49 -12.20 14.46
C ALA A 184 -26.59 -11.47 15.82
N HIS A 185 -25.61 -10.63 16.18
CA HIS A 185 -25.55 -9.95 17.48
C HIS A 185 -25.28 -8.44 17.39
N VAL A 186 -25.95 -7.73 16.48
CA VAL A 186 -26.10 -6.27 16.63
C VAL A 186 -27.45 -6.00 17.32
N PRO A 187 -27.50 -5.75 18.64
CA PRO A 187 -28.71 -5.22 19.25
C PRO A 187 -28.86 -3.77 18.79
N THR A 188 -29.82 -3.53 17.91
CA THR A 188 -30.30 -2.19 17.61
C THR A 188 -30.92 -1.57 18.87
N ARG A 189 -30.17 -0.77 19.62
CA ARG A 189 -30.72 0.30 20.45
C ARG A 189 -30.22 1.63 19.91
N VAL A 190 -31.07 2.23 19.08
CA VAL A 190 -31.07 3.66 18.83
C VAL A 190 -31.69 4.30 20.07
N VAL A 191 -30.92 5.15 20.76
CA VAL A 191 -31.45 6.19 21.66
C VAL A 191 -31.13 7.52 21.00
#